data_AF-A0A4Q0MN28-F1
#
_entry.id   AF-A0A4Q0MN28-F1
#
_cell.length_a   1.000
_cell.length_b   1.000
_cell.length_c   1.000
_cell.angle_alpha   90.00
_cell.angle_beta   90.00
_cell.angle_gamma   90.00
#
_symmetry.space_group_name_H-M   'P 1'
#
loop_
_entity.id
_entity.type
_entity.pdbx_description
1 polymer ?
#
loop_
_entity_poly.entity_id
_entity_poly.type
_entity_poly.pdbx_seq_one_letter_code
_entity_poly.pdbx_strand_id
1 'polypeptide(L)' 'MNIHEYQAKALLRDYGAPVPNGFPIFEAGEAENAANALGGPVWVVKSQIHAGGRGK' A
#
# COMPACT_ATOMS: atom_id res chain seq x y z
N MET A 1 -14.20 -13.16 -6.03
CA MET A 1 -13.81 -12.52 -4.75
C MET A 1 -12.63 -11.62 -5.05
N ASN A 2 -12.66 -10.35 -4.64
CA ASN A 2 -11.58 -9.40 -4.86
C ASN A 2 -10.79 -9.18 -3.56
N ILE A 3 -9.53 -8.76 -3.68
CA ILE A 3 -8.65 -8.38 -2.57
C ILE A 3 -8.09 -6.97 -2.79
N HIS A 4 -7.71 -6.29 -1.72
CA HIS A 4 -7.12 -4.94 -1.78
C HIS A 4 -5.71 -4.97 -2.38
N GLU A 5 -5.22 -3.79 -2.84
CA GLU A 5 -3.88 -3.65 -3.42
C GLU A 5 -2.79 -4.11 -2.44
N TYR A 6 -2.90 -3.77 -1.14
CA TYR A 6 -1.90 -4.20 -0.15
C TYR A 6 -1.88 -5.71 0.07
N GLN A 7 -3.04 -6.37 0.04
CA GLN A 7 -3.17 -7.83 0.20
C GLN A 7 -2.57 -8.56 -1.01
N ALA A 8 -2.89 -8.10 -2.22
CA ALA A 8 -2.32 -8.65 -3.45
C ALA A 8 -0.80 -8.51 -3.47
N LYS A 9 -0.27 -7.34 -3.05
CA LYS A 9 1.18 -7.11 -2.95
C LYS A 9 1.84 -8.00 -1.90
N ALA A 10 1.21 -8.22 -0.74
CA ALA A 10 1.72 -9.14 0.27
C ALA A 10 1.85 -10.56 -0.30
N LEU A 11 0.78 -11.08 -0.89
CA LEU A 11 0.76 -12.40 -1.53
C LEU A 11 1.85 -12.51 -2.61
N LEU A 12 1.95 -11.55 -3.52
CA LEU A 12 2.95 -11.60 -4.59
C LEU A 12 4.39 -11.56 -4.06
N ARG A 13 4.64 -10.79 -2.98
CA ARG A 13 5.95 -10.73 -2.33
C ARG A 13 6.33 -12.07 -1.71
N ASP A 14 5.39 -12.78 -1.09
CA ASP A 14 5.63 -14.11 -0.50
C ASP A 14 6.09 -15.15 -1.54
N TYR A 15 5.74 -14.93 -2.81
CA TYR A 15 6.19 -15.74 -3.95
C TYR A 15 7.39 -15.14 -4.71
N GLY A 16 8.04 -14.11 -4.17
CA GLY A 16 9.26 -13.51 -4.72
C GLY A 16 9.04 -12.57 -5.90
N ALA A 17 7.80 -12.20 -6.23
CA ALA A 17 7.55 -11.23 -7.29
C ALA A 17 7.94 -9.80 -6.83
N PRO A 18 8.56 -8.99 -7.71
CA PRO A 18 8.92 -7.62 -7.36
C PRO A 18 7.66 -6.75 -7.24
N VAL A 19 7.42 -6.20 -6.05
CA VAL A 19 6.31 -5.29 -5.77
C VAL A 19 6.82 -4.08 -4.98
N PRO A 20 6.23 -2.89 -5.16
CA PRO A 20 6.59 -1.73 -4.35
C PRO A 20 6.36 -1.96 -2.85
N ASN A 21 7.28 -1.48 -2.01
CA ASN A 21 7.09 -1.45 -0.56
C ASN A 21 5.96 -0.49 -0.17
N GLY A 22 5.27 -0.82 0.92
CA GLY A 22 4.17 -0.02 1.44
C GLY A 22 3.59 -0.63 2.71
N PHE A 23 2.93 0.20 3.50
CA PHE A 23 2.22 -0.23 4.72
C PHE A 23 0.74 0.13 4.58
N PRO A 24 -0.19 -0.80 4.88
CA PRO A 24 -1.58 -0.42 5.09
C PRO A 24 -1.68 0.37 6.40
N ILE A 25 -2.46 1.46 6.37
CA ILE A 25 -2.86 2.20 7.55
C ILE A 25 -4.38 2.13 7.67
N PHE A 26 -4.87 2.03 8.90
CA PHE A 26 -6.30 1.98 9.23
C PHE A 26 -6.76 3.26 9.93
N GLU A 27 -5.81 4.04 10.45
CA GLU A 27 -6.06 5.34 11.04
C GLU A 27 -5.10 6.41 10.50
N ALA A 28 -5.55 7.66 10.43
CA ALA A 28 -4.74 8.76 9.90
C ALA A 28 -3.45 8.98 10.71
N GLY A 29 -3.48 8.74 12.02
CA GLY A 29 -2.31 8.89 12.91
C GLY A 29 -1.17 7.92 12.60
N GLU A 30 -1.41 6.83 11.86
CA GLU A 30 -0.38 5.86 11.50
C GLU A 30 0.44 6.29 10.27
N ALA A 31 -0.03 7.31 9.53
CA ALA A 31 0.56 7.71 8.25
C ALA A 31 2.01 8.19 8.38
N GLU A 32 2.32 8.97 9.41
CA GLU A 32 3.68 9.49 9.65
C GLU A 32 4.67 8.36 9.95
N ASN A 33 4.28 7.43 10.83
CA ASN A 33 5.10 6.28 11.16
C ASN A 33 5.33 5.37 9.94
N ALA A 34 4.29 5.15 9.12
CA ALA A 34 4.40 4.39 7.87
C ALA A 34 5.33 5.05 6.85
N ALA A 35 5.25 6.39 6.69
CA ALA A 35 6.12 7.15 5.81
C ALA A 35 7.59 7.09 6.28
N ASN A 36 7.82 7.29 7.58
CA ASN A 36 9.15 7.20 8.19
C ASN A 36 9.76 5.80 8.01
N ALA A 37 8.97 4.74 8.19
CA ALA A 37 9.43 3.37 7.99
C ALA A 37 9.76 3.04 6.52
N LEU A 38 9.06 3.64 5.55
CA LEU A 38 9.38 3.51 4.13
C LEU A 38 10.63 4.30 3.74
N GLY A 39 10.86 5.43 4.39
CA GLY A 39 11.88 6.40 4.01
C GLY A 39 11.65 6.98 2.61
N GLY A 40 12.66 7.69 2.10
CA GLY A 40 12.61 8.33 0.80
C GLY A 40 12.01 9.75 0.82
N PRO A 41 12.11 10.50 -0.29
CA PRO A 41 11.68 11.90 -0.35
C PRO A 41 10.21 12.08 -0.76
N VAL A 42 9.55 11.03 -1.26
CA VAL A 42 8.18 11.09 -1.82
C VAL A 42 7.44 9.79 -1.51
N TRP A 43 6.16 9.91 -1.12
CA TRP A 43 5.26 8.80 -0.86
C TRP A 43 3.98 8.92 -1.68
N VAL A 44 3.32 7.78 -1.92
CA VAL A 44 2.02 7.71 -2.60
C VAL A 44 1.00 7.12 -1.64
N VAL A 45 0.03 7.93 -1.23
CA VAL A 45 -1.11 7.49 -0.43
C VAL A 45 -2.22 7.02 -1.38
N LYS A 46 -2.77 5.82 -1.15
CA LYS A 46 -3.78 5.22 -2.02
C LYS A 46 -4.95 4.63 -1.23
N SER A 47 -6.16 5.09 -1.54
CA SER A 47 -7.39 4.47 -1.04
C SER A 47 -7.44 2.97 -1.37
N GLN A 48 -7.74 2.15 -0.37
CA GLN A 48 -7.87 0.70 -0.51
C GLN A 48 -9.34 0.34 -0.77
N ILE A 49 -9.71 0.26 -2.04
CA ILE A 49 -11.07 -0.12 -2.50
C ILE A 49 -10.97 -1.17 -3.59
N HIS A 50 -12.02 -1.99 -3.75
CA HIS A 50 -12.12 -2.98 -4.84
C HIS A 50 -12.58 -2.35 -6.17
N ALA A 51 -11.96 -1.23 -6.55
CA ALA A 51 -12.25 -0.51 -7.79
C ALA A 51 -10.99 0.19 -8.35
N GLY A 52 -10.94 0.33 -9.67
CA GLY A 52 -9.93 1.14 -10.37
C GLY A 52 -10.25 2.64 -10.34
N GLY A 53 -9.48 3.46 -11.07
CA GLY A 53 -9.78 4.89 -11.26
C GLY A 53 -9.55 5.80 -10.05
N ARG A 54 -8.86 5.31 -9.01
CA ARG A 54 -8.67 5.98 -7.71
C ARG A 54 -7.95 7.34 -7.73
N GLY A 55 -7.29 7.69 -8.83
CA GLY A 55 -6.55 8.95 -8.98
C GLY A 55 -6.97 9.76 -10.20
N LYS A 56 -8.12 9.44 -10.79
CA LYS A 56 -8.77 10.30 -11.77
C LYS A 56 -9.50 11.43 -11.06
#